data_AF-A0A699WMG6-F1
#
_entry.id   AF-A0A699WMG6-F1
#
_cell.length_a   1.000
_cell.length_b   1.000
_cell.length_c   1.000
_cell.angle_alpha   90.00
_cell.angle_beta   90.00
_cell.angle_gamma   90.00
#
_symmetry.space_group_name_H-M   'P 1'
#
loop_
_entity.id
_entity.type
_entity.pdbx_description
1 polymer ?
#
loop_
_entity_poly.entity_id
_entity_poly.type
_entity_poly.pdbx_seq_one_letter_code
_entity_poly.pdbx_strand_id
1 'polypeptide(L)' 'QHQRTKHIEIDIHFVRDMVSCGQVRVLHVPSRYQYADIFTKGLPSALFKEFRTSLSVRSSPAQTA' A
#
# COMPACT_ATOMS: atom_id res chain seq x y z
N GLN A 1 0.82 -25.41 -3.10
CA GLN A 1 1.78 -24.68 -2.24
C GLN A 1 2.97 -24.09 -3.01
N HIS A 2 3.45 -24.70 -4.10
CA HIS A 2 4.60 -24.19 -4.87
C HIS A 2 4.36 -22.94 -5.75
N GLN A 3 3.13 -22.74 -6.26
CA GLN A 3 2.84 -21.62 -7.16
C GLN A 3 3.01 -20.25 -6.48
N ARG A 4 2.57 -20.10 -5.23
CA ARG A 4 2.66 -18.82 -4.49
C ARG A 4 4.12 -18.42 -4.24
N THR A 5 4.98 -19.36 -3.88
CA THR A 5 6.41 -19.13 -3.71
C THR A 5 7.07 -18.72 -5.02
N LYS A 6 6.73 -19.42 -6.12
CA LYS A 6 7.23 -19.10 -7.46
C LYS A 6 6.84 -17.67 -7.90
N HIS A 7 5.59 -17.25 -7.66
CA HIS A 7 5.16 -15.88 -7.98
C HIS A 7 5.95 -14.83 -7.21
N ILE A 8 6.13 -15.03 -5.89
CA ILE A 8 6.91 -14.12 -5.05
C ILE A 8 8.36 -14.02 -5.55
N GLU A 9 8.98 -15.16 -5.88
CA GLU A 9 10.34 -15.18 -6.40
C GLU A 9 10.45 -14.40 -7.73
N ILE A 10 9.53 -14.61 -8.67
CA ILE A 10 9.54 -13.92 -9.97
C ILE A 10 9.38 -12.41 -9.78
N ASP A 11 8.40 -11.98 -8.99
CA ASP A 11 8.12 -10.55 -8.78
C ASP A 11 9.31 -9.84 -8.12
N ILE A 12 9.96 -10.50 -7.15
CA ILE A 12 11.14 -9.96 -6.48
C ILE A 12 12.31 -9.80 -7.46
N HIS A 13 12.60 -10.81 -8.30
CA HIS A 13 13.70 -10.71 -9.26
C HIS A 13 13.43 -9.62 -10.30
N PHE A 14 12.21 -9.56 -10.83
CA PHE A 14 11.82 -8.53 -11.79
C PHE A 14 12.04 -7.11 -11.23
N VAL A 15 11.55 -6.82 -10.02
CA VAL A 15 11.74 -5.50 -9.42
C VAL A 15 13.21 -5.20 -9.14
N ARG A 16 14.00 -6.19 -8.68
CA ARG A 16 15.44 -6.01 -8.43
C ARG A 16 16.22 -5.68 -9.71
N ASP A 17 15.87 -6.31 -10.83
CA ASP A 17 16.49 -6.02 -12.12
C ASP A 17 16.17 -4.61 -12.60
N MET A 18 14.90 -4.18 -12.47
CA MET A 18 14.46 -2.82 -12.79
C MET A 18 15.17 -1.74 -11.94
N VAL A 19 15.48 -2.05 -10.69
CA VAL A 19 16.26 -1.16 -9.82
C VAL A 19 17.73 -1.15 -10.21
N SER A 20 18.30 -2.31 -10.51
CA SER A 20 19.71 -2.46 -10.86
C SER A 20 20.05 -1.80 -12.21
N CYS A 21 19.13 -1.84 -13.17
CA CYS A 21 19.26 -1.13 -14.45
C CYS A 21 18.95 0.37 -14.35
N GLY A 22 18.57 0.86 -13.17
CA GLY A 22 18.28 2.28 -12.91
C GLY A 22 16.94 2.78 -13.45
N GLN A 23 16.09 1.89 -13.98
CA GLN A 23 14.75 2.25 -14.46
C GLN A 23 13.78 2.58 -13.31
N VAL A 24 14.00 2.00 -12.13
CA VAL A 24 13.22 2.28 -10.91
C VAL A 24 14.16 2.70 -9.79
N ARG A 25 13.75 3.70 -9.00
CA ARG A 25 14.44 4.12 -7.78
C ARG A 25 13.57 3.80 -6.58
N VAL A 26 14.13 3.07 -5.61
CA VAL A 26 13.45 2.76 -4.35
C VAL A 26 13.78 3.86 -3.35
N LEU A 27 12.74 4.52 -2.83
CA LEU A 27 12.86 5.54 -1.78
C LEU A 27 11.97 5.13 -0.61
N HIS A 28 12.51 5.29 0.61
CA HIS A 28 11.72 5.03 1.81
C HIS A 28 10.65 6.11 1.99
N VAL A 29 9.40 5.67 2.16
CA VAL A 29 8.28 6.52 2.55
C VAL A 29 7.88 6.13 3.97
N PRO A 30 7.94 7.05 4.96
CA PRO A 30 7.46 6.75 6.31
C PRO A 30 5.99 6.33 6.27
N SER A 31 5.59 5.40 7.14
CA SER A 31 4.25 4.81 7.10
C SER A 31 3.11 5.83 7.16
N ARG A 32 3.31 6.97 7.83
CA ARG A 32 2.32 8.08 7.88
C ARG A 32 2.09 8.79 6.54
N TYR A 33 2.96 8.57 5.56
CA TYR A 33 2.86 9.18 4.22
C TYR A 33 2.62 8.13 3.13
N GLN A 34 2.56 6.84 3.48
CA GLN A 34 2.35 5.74 2.54
C GLN A 34 0.85 5.45 2.37
N TYR A 35 0.11 6.36 1.73
CA TYR A 35 -1.36 6.25 1.57
C TYR A 35 -1.84 4.96 0.90
N ALA A 36 -1.03 4.34 0.03
CA ALA A 36 -1.35 3.08 -0.62
C ALA A 36 -1.64 1.93 0.36
N ASP A 37 -1.11 2.01 1.59
CA ASP A 37 -1.30 0.98 2.60
C ASP A 37 -2.77 0.85 3.02
N ILE A 38 -3.58 1.91 2.92
CA ILE A 38 -5.01 1.85 3.24
C ILE A 38 -5.78 0.85 2.35
N PHE A 39 -5.28 0.62 1.13
CA PHE A 39 -5.93 -0.24 0.14
C PHE A 39 -5.40 -1.68 0.14
N THR A 40 -4.24 -1.92 0.77
CA THR A 40 -3.50 -3.18 0.62
C THR A 40 -3.27 -3.90 1.95
N LYS A 41 -3.46 -3.23 3.10
CA LYS A 41 -3.15 -3.76 4.42
C LYS A 41 -4.24 -3.45 5.44
N GLY A 42 -4.33 -4.27 6.48
CA GLY A 42 -5.05 -3.90 7.70
C GLY A 42 -4.23 -2.91 8.51
N LEU A 43 -4.73 -1.69 8.70
CA LEU A 43 -4.03 -0.61 9.40
C LEU A 43 -4.55 -0.40 10.83
N PRO A 44 -3.71 0.08 11.76
CA PRO A 44 -4.18 0.58 13.04
C PRO A 44 -5.26 1.65 12.85
N SER A 45 -6.33 1.61 13.65
CA SER A 45 -7.50 2.47 13.48
C SER A 45 -7.19 3.96 13.42
N ALA A 46 -6.17 4.42 14.16
CA ALA A 46 -5.74 5.81 14.13
C ALA A 46 -5.19 6.21 12.75
N LEU A 47 -4.26 5.42 12.20
CA LEU A 47 -3.65 5.67 10.89
C LEU A 47 -4.69 5.53 9.76
N PHE A 48 -5.60 4.55 9.87
CA PHE A 48 -6.69 4.40 8.91
C PHE A 48 -7.62 5.62 8.87
N LYS A 49 -7.99 6.17 10.04
CA LYS A 49 -8.81 7.40 10.13
C LYS A 49 -8.09 8.62 9.56
N GLU A 50 -6.79 8.74 9.81
CA GLU A 50 -5.95 9.81 9.25
C GLU A 50 -5.92 9.74 7.71
N PHE A 51 -5.71 8.56 7.14
CA PHE A 51 -5.73 8.35 5.70
C PHE A 51 -7.11 8.59 5.08
N ARG A 52 -8.21 8.14 5.73
CA ARG A 52 -9.57 8.46 5.27
C ARG A 52 -9.83 9.96 5.20
N THR A 53 -9.39 10.69 6.21
CA THR A 53 -9.53 12.15 6.27
C THR A 53 -8.71 12.81 5.16
N SER A 54 -7.46 12.37 4.97
CA SER A 54 -6.58 12.88 3.90
C SER A 54 -7.15 12.63 2.50
N LEU A 55 -7.86 11.52 2.31
CA LEU A 55 -8.56 11.17 1.07
C LEU A 55 -9.97 11.79 0.97
N SER A 56 -10.32 12.72 1.87
CA SER A 56 -11.63 13.38 1.91
C SER A 56 -12.84 12.44 2.04
N VAL A 57 -12.64 11.24 2.59
CA VAL A 57 -13.72 10.27 2.80
C VAL A 57 -14.51 10.68 4.03
N ARG A 58 -15.66 11.31 3.81
CA ARG A 58 -16.55 11.79 4.88
C ARG A 58 -17.51 10.69 5.34
N SER A 59 -17.97 10.81 6.58
CA SER A 59 -19.13 10.05 7.04
C SER A 59 -20.37 10.49 6.27
N SER A 60 -21.24 9.55 5.92
CA SER A 60 -22.54 9.87 5.34
C SER A 60 -23.31 10.77 6.31
N PRO A 61 -23.94 11.86 5.85
CA PRO A 61 -24.84 12.66 6.67
C PRO A 61 -26.18 11.95 6.94
N ALA A 62 -26.51 10.91 6.17
CA ALA A 62 -27.75 10.18 6.36
C ALA A 62 -27.62 9.17 7.50
N GLN A 63 -28.35 9.40 8.59
CA GLN A 63 -28.78 8.33 9.48
C GLN A 63 -29.83 7.53 8.71
N THR A 64 -29.45 6.41 8.11
CA THR A 64 -30.42 5.41 7.69
C THR A 64 -31.11 4.89 8.96
N ALA A 65 -32.41 5.13 9.03
CA ALA A 65 -33.32 4.63 10.05
C ALA A 65 -33.34 3.10 10.10
#